data_AF-A0A9P0YQM3-F1
#
_entry.id   AF-A0A9P0YQM3-F1
#
_cell.length_a   1.000
_cell.length_b   1.000
_cell.length_c   1.000
_cell.angle_alpha   90.00
_cell.angle_beta   90.00
_cell.angle_gamma   90.00
#
_symmetry.space_group_name_H-M   'P 1'
#
loop_
_entity.id
_entity.type
_entity.pdbx_description
1 polymer ?
#
loop_
_entity_poly.entity_id
_entity_poly.type
_entity_poly.pdbx_seq_one_letter_code
_entity_poly.pdbx_strand_id
1 'polypeptide(L)'
;MAGVKEQIADLEKRLGLAVQRGETLQKRLSDVEVAHRVVEEELRRKAEEAGPAAVQAFKGSEEFKAEVEQKILGRREEIALGWFQTHEGEAKLDDEGALCFQLGQYGMQKSFYDLLAKKDSSFSAQAWGLPVLMTDPEAPVEAPVADPLPLKFLLRNLFQVELEGCYYQPLFQGVSEKKTWFVLLPFLFENNMNNAHGYYFLNIHFGGFVYPCLPSVA
;
A
#
# COMPACT_ATOMS: atom_id res chain seq x y z
N MET A 1 -13.93 -96.71 -20.50
CA MET A 1 -15.24 -96.16 -20.09
C MET A 1 -15.26 -95.74 -18.61
N ALA A 2 -14.85 -96.57 -17.64
CA ALA A 2 -14.86 -96.19 -16.22
C ALA A 2 -13.97 -94.98 -15.87
N GLY A 3 -12.70 -94.95 -16.32
CA GLY A 3 -11.78 -93.85 -16.03
C GLY A 3 -12.21 -92.48 -16.59
N VAL A 4 -12.95 -92.44 -17.70
CA VAL A 4 -13.48 -91.19 -18.27
C VAL A 4 -14.59 -90.62 -17.40
N LYS A 5 -15.44 -91.46 -16.80
CA LYS A 5 -16.50 -91.02 -15.88
C LYS A 5 -15.94 -90.42 -14.60
N GLU A 6 -14.87 -90.99 -14.08
CA GLU A 6 -14.18 -90.48 -12.88
C GLU A 6 -13.52 -89.12 -13.16
N GLN A 7 -12.89 -88.96 -14.32
CA GLN A 7 -12.33 -87.67 -14.74
C GLN A 7 -13.41 -86.59 -14.93
N ILE A 8 -14.57 -86.94 -15.50
CA ILE A 8 -15.70 -86.00 -15.64
C ILE A 8 -16.20 -85.55 -14.25
N ALA A 9 -16.38 -86.47 -13.32
CA ALA A 9 -16.84 -86.14 -11.97
C ALA A 9 -15.85 -85.25 -11.20
N ASP A 10 -14.53 -85.48 -11.33
CA ASP A 10 -13.51 -84.61 -10.75
C ASP A 10 -13.55 -83.20 -11.37
N LEU A 11 -13.69 -83.10 -12.70
CA LEU A 11 -13.78 -81.82 -13.40
C LEU A 11 -15.04 -81.05 -12.99
N GLU A 12 -16.19 -81.71 -12.88
CA GLU A 12 -17.43 -81.10 -12.41
C GLU A 12 -17.30 -80.58 -10.97
N LYS A 13 -16.67 -81.36 -10.08
CA LYS A 13 -16.40 -80.93 -8.70
C LYS A 13 -15.47 -79.71 -8.66
N ARG A 14 -14.41 -79.73 -9.45
CA ARG A 14 -13.45 -78.61 -9.54
C ARG A 14 -14.10 -77.36 -10.15
N LEU A 15 -14.96 -77.53 -11.15
CA LEU A 15 -15.73 -76.44 -11.75
C LEU A 15 -16.68 -75.83 -10.72
N GLY A 16 -17.41 -76.65 -9.95
CA GLY A 16 -18.28 -76.19 -8.87
C GLY A 16 -17.53 -75.37 -7.81
N LEU A 17 -16.37 -75.87 -7.36
CA LEU A 17 -15.51 -75.13 -6.41
C LEU A 17 -14.99 -73.81 -6.99
N ALA A 18 -14.61 -73.80 -8.27
CA ALA A 18 -14.14 -72.60 -8.95
C ALA A 18 -15.25 -71.53 -9.06
N VAL A 19 -16.49 -71.94 -9.40
CA VAL A 19 -17.66 -71.05 -9.46
C VAL A 19 -17.95 -70.46 -8.08
N GLN A 20 -18.00 -71.29 -7.04
CA GLN A 20 -18.29 -70.85 -5.68
C GLN A 20 -17.22 -69.88 -5.14
N ARG A 21 -15.94 -70.11 -5.50
CA ARG A 21 -14.85 -69.19 -5.19
C ARG A 21 -14.98 -67.87 -5.98
N GLY A 22 -15.40 -67.94 -7.24
CA GLY A 22 -15.69 -66.77 -8.07
C GLY A 22 -16.76 -65.87 -7.46
N GLU A 23 -17.89 -66.44 -7.05
CA GLU A 23 -18.98 -65.71 -6.38
C GLU A 23 -18.52 -65.08 -5.07
N THR A 24 -17.72 -65.81 -4.28
CA THR A 24 -17.17 -65.29 -3.02
C THR A 24 -16.22 -64.11 -3.26
N LEU A 25 -15.36 -64.20 -4.28
CA LEU A 25 -14.45 -63.11 -4.64
C LEU A 25 -15.20 -61.91 -5.21
N GLN A 26 -16.21 -62.12 -6.03
CA GLN A 26 -17.05 -61.06 -6.57
C GLN A 26 -17.76 -60.30 -5.45
N LYS A 27 -18.31 -61.01 -4.46
CA LYS A 27 -18.89 -60.39 -3.27
C LYS A 27 -17.86 -59.56 -2.49
N ARG A 28 -16.68 -60.13 -2.22
CA ARG A 28 -15.59 -59.41 -1.54
C ARG A 28 -15.13 -58.17 -2.30
N LEU A 29 -15.07 -58.24 -3.62
CA LEU A 29 -14.71 -57.09 -4.46
C LEU A 29 -15.75 -55.98 -4.31
N SER A 30 -17.04 -56.32 -4.38
CA SER A 30 -18.12 -55.36 -4.16
C SER A 30 -18.09 -54.74 -2.76
N ASP A 31 -17.81 -55.54 -1.72
CA ASP A 31 -17.70 -55.04 -0.35
C ASP A 31 -16.52 -54.04 -0.21
N VAL A 32 -15.38 -54.33 -0.86
CA VAL A 32 -14.19 -53.46 -0.88
C VAL A 32 -14.46 -52.17 -1.65
N GLU A 33 -15.14 -52.22 -2.79
CA GLU A 33 -15.49 -51.02 -3.56
C GLU A 33 -16.41 -50.09 -2.77
N VAL A 34 -17.39 -50.64 -2.05
CA VAL A 34 -18.27 -49.86 -1.17
C VAL A 34 -17.46 -49.24 -0.02
N ALA A 35 -16.61 -50.02 0.64
CA ALA A 35 -15.74 -49.51 1.71
C ALA A 35 -14.80 -48.38 1.22
N HIS A 36 -14.23 -48.54 0.03
CA HIS A 36 -13.37 -47.52 -0.58
C HIS A 36 -14.13 -46.21 -0.80
N ARG A 37 -15.34 -46.26 -1.37
CA ARG A 37 -16.17 -45.06 -1.59
C ARG A 37 -16.50 -44.35 -0.28
N VAL A 38 -16.85 -45.10 0.77
CA VAL A 38 -17.13 -44.52 2.10
C VAL A 38 -15.90 -43.81 2.66
N VAL A 39 -14.72 -44.43 2.59
CA VAL A 39 -13.47 -43.81 3.06
C VAL A 39 -13.14 -42.54 2.26
N GLU A 40 -13.31 -42.58 0.95
CA GLU A 40 -13.05 -41.44 0.07
C GLU A 40 -13.98 -40.25 0.38
N GLU A 41 -15.27 -40.50 0.59
CA GLU A 41 -16.24 -39.48 1.00
C GLU A 41 -15.92 -38.90 2.39
N GLU A 42 -15.53 -39.73 3.35
CA GLU A 42 -15.13 -39.26 4.68
C GLU A 42 -13.87 -38.37 4.63
N LEU A 43 -12.87 -38.76 3.84
CA LEU A 43 -11.65 -37.97 3.67
C LEU A 43 -11.97 -36.64 3.00
N ARG A 44 -12.84 -36.63 1.98
CA ARG A 44 -13.29 -35.40 1.34
C ARG A 44 -14.00 -34.48 2.33
N ARG A 45 -14.93 -35.02 3.13
CA ARG A 45 -15.64 -34.25 4.15
C ARG A 45 -14.68 -33.67 5.19
N LYS A 46 -13.73 -34.47 5.70
CA LYS A 46 -12.72 -34.00 6.66
C LYS A 46 -11.84 -32.89 6.05
N ALA A 47 -11.49 -32.99 4.77
CA ALA A 47 -10.74 -31.94 4.08
C ALA A 47 -11.55 -30.65 3.92
N GLU A 48 -12.84 -30.75 3.61
CA GLU A 48 -13.76 -29.60 3.52
C GLU A 48 -13.98 -28.93 4.89
N GLU A 49 -14.05 -29.70 5.97
CA GLU A 49 -14.20 -29.19 7.33
C GLU A 49 -12.90 -28.55 7.87
N ALA A 50 -11.74 -29.18 7.60
CA ALA A 50 -10.44 -28.71 8.09
C ALA A 50 -9.84 -27.56 7.24
N GLY A 51 -10.21 -27.48 5.96
CA GLY A 51 -9.68 -26.50 5.01
C GLY A 51 -9.84 -25.05 5.46
N PRO A 52 -11.04 -24.58 5.83
CA PRO A 52 -11.26 -23.21 6.28
C PRO A 52 -10.43 -22.87 7.52
N ALA A 53 -10.36 -23.77 8.51
CA ALA A 53 -9.59 -23.54 9.72
C ALA A 53 -8.08 -23.47 9.44
N ALA A 54 -7.56 -24.35 8.58
CA ALA A 54 -6.16 -24.32 8.15
C ALA A 54 -5.82 -23.05 7.37
N VAL A 55 -6.71 -22.58 6.48
CA VAL A 55 -6.54 -21.32 5.75
C VAL A 55 -6.53 -20.13 6.70
N GLN A 56 -7.42 -20.10 7.69
CA GLN A 56 -7.45 -19.02 8.68
C GLN A 56 -6.21 -19.04 9.59
N ALA A 57 -5.77 -20.23 10.01
CA ALA A 57 -4.52 -20.38 10.76
C ALA A 57 -3.31 -19.88 9.95
N PHE A 58 -3.23 -20.21 8.66
CA PHE A 58 -2.19 -19.71 7.77
C PHE A 58 -2.26 -18.19 7.59
N LYS A 59 -3.45 -17.61 7.36
CA LYS A 59 -3.62 -16.14 7.28
C LYS A 59 -3.20 -15.41 8.57
N GLY A 60 -3.28 -16.08 9.71
CA GLY A 60 -2.83 -15.55 10.99
C GLY A 60 -1.33 -15.76 11.27
N SER A 61 -0.65 -16.56 10.45
CA SER A 61 0.75 -16.92 10.66
C SER A 61 1.69 -15.74 10.37
N GLU A 62 2.86 -15.76 11.01
CA GLU A 62 3.86 -14.71 10.83
C GLU A 62 4.46 -14.73 9.42
N GLU A 63 4.57 -15.91 8.80
CA GLU A 63 5.03 -16.06 7.42
C GLU A 63 4.10 -15.36 6.43
N PHE A 64 2.79 -15.55 6.57
CA PHE A 64 1.81 -14.87 5.72
C PHE A 64 1.86 -13.35 5.91
N LYS A 65 1.95 -12.88 7.17
CA LYS A 65 2.08 -11.44 7.45
C LYS A 65 3.34 -10.86 6.81
N ALA A 66 4.48 -11.54 6.94
CA ALA A 66 5.75 -11.10 6.35
C ALA A 66 5.68 -11.06 4.81
N GLU A 67 5.04 -12.06 4.18
CA GLU A 67 4.84 -12.08 2.73
C GLU A 67 3.93 -10.94 2.27
N VAL A 68 2.82 -10.70 2.97
CA VAL A 68 1.89 -9.60 2.68
C VAL A 68 2.60 -8.26 2.84
N GLU A 69 3.36 -8.05 3.91
CA GLU A 69 4.14 -6.83 4.13
C GLU A 69 5.17 -6.61 3.02
N GLN A 70 5.94 -7.64 2.68
CA GLN A 70 6.92 -7.56 1.59
C GLN A 70 6.24 -7.22 0.26
N LYS A 71 5.07 -7.79 -0.01
CA LYS A 71 4.31 -7.53 -1.23
C LYS A 71 3.70 -6.13 -1.26
N ILE A 72 3.24 -5.61 -0.12
CA ILE A 72 2.77 -4.23 0.02
C ILE A 72 3.94 -3.27 -0.21
N LEU A 73 5.09 -3.51 0.42
CA LEU A 73 6.29 -2.68 0.26
C LEU A 73 6.74 -2.64 -1.20
N GLY A 74 6.76 -3.80 -1.88
CA GLY A 74 7.12 -3.90 -3.29
C GLY A 74 6.13 -3.22 -4.25
N ARG A 75 4.90 -2.96 -3.83
CA ARG A 75 3.84 -2.32 -4.64
C ARG A 75 3.32 -1.01 -4.07
N ARG A 76 4.05 -0.42 -3.11
CA ARG A 76 3.60 0.77 -2.37
C ARG A 76 3.19 1.93 -3.27
N GLU A 77 3.92 2.15 -4.36
CA GLU A 77 3.67 3.23 -5.31
C GLU A 77 2.38 2.99 -6.09
N GLU A 78 2.17 1.77 -6.59
CA GLU A 78 0.94 1.40 -7.28
C GLU A 78 -0.28 1.50 -6.37
N ILE A 79 -0.15 1.02 -5.11
CA ILE A 79 -1.22 1.10 -4.11
C ILE A 79 -1.54 2.56 -3.77
N ALA A 80 -0.53 3.39 -3.55
CA ALA A 80 -0.71 4.80 -3.27
C ALA A 80 -1.36 5.53 -4.47
N LEU A 81 -0.88 5.30 -5.68
CA LEU A 81 -1.45 5.88 -6.90
C LEU A 81 -2.91 5.46 -7.11
N GLY A 82 -3.23 4.18 -6.89
CA GLY A 82 -4.60 3.69 -6.96
C GLY A 82 -5.49 4.32 -5.90
N TRP A 83 -4.99 4.50 -4.67
CA TRP A 83 -5.72 5.18 -3.61
C TRP A 83 -5.95 6.66 -3.91
N PHE A 84 -4.96 7.38 -4.43
CA PHE A 84 -5.11 8.79 -4.83
C PHE A 84 -6.10 9.01 -5.98
N GLN A 85 -6.47 7.97 -6.72
CA GLN A 85 -7.52 8.03 -7.74
C GLN A 85 -8.94 7.87 -7.16
N THR A 86 -9.06 7.51 -5.88
CA THR A 86 -10.35 7.45 -5.18
C THR A 86 -10.76 8.84 -4.70
N HIS A 87 -12.06 9.06 -4.51
CA HIS A 87 -12.58 10.34 -3.98
C HIS A 87 -12.01 10.63 -2.58
N GLU A 88 -11.87 9.61 -1.73
CA GLU A 88 -11.27 9.72 -0.41
C GLU A 88 -9.79 10.13 -0.49
N GLY A 89 -9.04 9.56 -1.44
CA GLY A 89 -7.64 9.91 -1.68
C GLY A 89 -7.47 11.33 -2.21
N GLU A 90 -8.33 11.76 -3.14
CA GLU A 90 -8.34 13.12 -3.68
C GLU A 90 -8.67 14.16 -2.60
N ALA A 91 -9.75 13.96 -1.84
CA ALA A 91 -10.13 14.85 -0.74
C ALA A 91 -9.00 14.98 0.29
N LYS A 92 -8.33 13.87 0.62
CA LYS A 92 -7.22 13.89 1.56
C LYS A 92 -5.99 14.62 1.01
N LEU A 93 -5.73 14.52 -0.29
CA LEU A 93 -4.68 15.31 -0.95
C LEU A 93 -4.98 16.81 -0.91
N ASP A 94 -6.23 17.20 -1.12
CA ASP A 94 -6.64 18.61 -1.05
C ASP A 94 -6.47 19.16 0.37
N ASP A 95 -6.87 18.40 1.40
CA ASP A 95 -6.69 18.78 2.80
C ASP A 95 -5.20 18.95 3.16
N GLU A 96 -4.36 17.98 2.81
CA GLU A 96 -2.92 18.04 3.07
C GLU A 96 -2.25 19.16 2.25
N GLY A 97 -2.71 19.39 1.01
CA GLY A 97 -2.25 20.49 0.15
C GLY A 97 -2.59 21.86 0.72
N ALA A 98 -3.82 22.03 1.22
CA ALA A 98 -4.25 23.26 1.89
C ALA A 98 -3.44 23.52 3.17
N LEU A 99 -3.20 22.48 3.99
CA LEU A 99 -2.38 22.58 5.18
C LEU A 99 -0.92 22.95 4.84
N CYS A 100 -0.31 22.27 3.87
CA CYS A 100 1.04 22.58 3.39
C CYS A 100 1.15 24.04 2.93
N PHE A 101 0.14 24.53 2.19
CA PHE A 101 0.10 25.91 1.72
C PHE A 101 0.06 26.91 2.90
N GLN A 102 -0.82 26.68 3.87
CA GLN A 102 -0.93 27.53 5.07
C GLN A 102 0.36 27.53 5.89
N LEU A 103 0.98 26.35 6.09
CA LEU A 103 2.26 26.23 6.80
C LEU A 103 3.37 27.00 6.11
N GLY A 104 3.41 26.96 4.78
CA GLY A 104 4.36 27.74 4.00
C GLY A 104 4.17 29.24 4.14
N GLN A 105 2.93 29.73 4.07
CA GLN A 105 2.63 31.15 4.29
C GLN A 105 3.04 31.62 5.69
N TYR A 106 2.65 30.85 6.71
CA TYR A 106 3.02 31.12 8.10
C TYR A 106 4.54 31.11 8.28
N GLY A 107 5.24 30.08 7.79
CA GLY A 107 6.69 29.96 7.91
C GLY A 107 7.42 31.14 7.27
N MET A 108 7.05 31.52 6.04
CA MET A 108 7.65 32.68 5.37
C MET A 108 7.40 33.98 6.13
N GLN A 109 6.16 34.24 6.56
CA GLN A 109 5.82 35.46 7.29
C GLN A 109 6.57 35.52 8.62
N LYS A 110 6.61 34.40 9.36
CA LYS A 110 7.33 34.27 10.62
C LYS A 110 8.82 34.55 10.44
N SER A 111 9.47 33.90 9.47
CA SER A 111 10.90 34.13 9.19
C SER A 111 11.20 35.58 8.83
N PHE A 112 10.33 36.23 8.05
CA PHE A 112 10.47 37.64 7.71
C PHE A 112 10.33 38.54 8.95
N TYR A 113 9.37 38.26 9.84
CA TYR A 113 9.16 39.05 11.06
C TYR A 113 10.28 38.84 12.07
N ASP A 114 10.76 37.61 12.23
CA ASP A 114 11.92 37.29 13.07
C ASP A 114 13.16 38.06 12.60
N LEU A 115 13.38 38.17 11.28
CA LEU A 115 14.47 38.94 10.70
C LEU A 115 14.34 40.45 10.99
N LEU A 116 13.14 41.01 10.85
CA LEU A 116 12.89 42.43 11.11
C LEU A 116 13.06 42.75 12.60
N ALA A 117 12.50 41.93 13.49
CA ALA A 117 12.66 42.06 14.94
C ALA A 117 14.12 41.99 15.38
N LYS A 118 14.94 41.17 14.70
CA LYS A 118 16.38 41.09 14.95
C LYS A 118 17.12 42.37 14.52
N LYS A 119 16.68 43.03 13.45
CA LYS A 119 17.29 44.27 12.96
C LYS A 119 16.83 45.50 13.73
N ASP A 120 15.58 45.52 14.17
CA ASP A 120 14.98 46.60 14.93
C ASP A 120 14.19 46.00 16.11
N SER A 121 14.69 46.20 17.33
CA SER A 121 14.05 45.68 18.54
C SER A 121 12.72 46.38 18.87
N SER A 122 12.43 47.53 18.25
CA SER A 122 11.15 48.22 18.34
C SER A 122 10.16 47.79 17.25
N PHE A 123 10.55 46.85 16.38
CA PHE A 123 9.71 46.34 15.31
C PHE A 123 8.37 45.83 15.85
N SER A 124 7.30 46.33 15.26
CA SER A 124 5.94 45.83 15.43
C SER A 124 5.29 45.80 14.05
N ALA A 125 4.82 44.62 13.63
CA ALA A 125 4.21 44.43 12.32
C ALA A 125 3.09 45.44 12.06
N GLN A 126 2.22 45.66 13.04
CA GLN A 126 1.08 46.59 12.94
C GLN A 126 1.53 48.06 12.85
N ALA A 127 2.53 48.47 13.62
CA ALA A 127 3.06 49.84 13.56
C ALA A 127 3.69 50.16 12.20
N TRP A 128 4.19 49.13 11.51
CA TRP A 128 4.79 49.22 10.18
C TRP A 128 3.77 49.01 9.05
N GLY A 129 2.48 48.83 9.37
CA GLY A 129 1.43 48.57 8.38
C GLY A 129 1.51 47.18 7.73
N LEU A 130 2.26 46.25 8.32
CA LEU A 130 2.32 44.86 7.86
C LEU A 130 1.14 44.05 8.43
N PRO A 131 0.74 42.96 7.75
CA PRO A 131 -0.30 42.06 8.25
C PRO A 131 0.01 41.53 9.65
N VAL A 132 -1.02 41.08 10.37
CA VAL A 132 -0.80 40.36 11.63
C VAL A 132 -0.16 39.00 11.30
N LEU A 133 0.75 38.52 12.16
CA LEU A 133 1.33 37.18 12.02
C LEU A 133 0.20 36.15 12.01
N MET A 134 0.20 35.29 10.99
CA MET A 134 -0.77 34.20 10.86
C MET A 134 -0.69 33.27 12.08
N THR A 135 -1.83 32.69 12.45
CA THR A 135 -1.87 31.63 13.45
C THR A 135 -1.13 30.39 12.92
N ASP A 136 -0.34 29.76 13.77
CA ASP A 136 0.37 28.53 13.43
C ASP A 136 -0.64 27.42 13.08
N PRO A 137 -0.66 26.93 11.83
CA PRO A 137 -1.61 25.90 11.40
C PRO A 137 -1.41 24.55 12.10
N GLU A 138 -0.23 24.30 12.67
CA GLU A 138 0.12 23.08 13.39
C GLU A 138 0.10 23.25 14.91
N ALA A 139 -0.23 24.45 15.42
CA ALA A 139 -0.47 24.61 16.85
C ALA A 139 -1.49 23.54 17.28
N PRO A 140 -1.23 22.81 18.37
CA PRO A 140 -2.17 21.83 18.86
C PRO A 140 -3.50 22.55 19.10
N VAL A 141 -4.46 22.34 18.19
CA VAL A 141 -5.85 22.61 18.49
C VAL A 141 -6.11 21.73 19.69
N GLU A 142 -6.49 22.30 20.84
CA GLU A 142 -6.78 21.55 22.05
C GLU A 142 -7.76 20.43 21.71
N ALA A 143 -7.22 19.24 21.45
CA ALA A 143 -7.96 18.19 20.77
C ALA A 143 -8.80 17.44 21.82
N PRO A 144 -10.09 17.17 21.56
CA PRO A 144 -10.78 16.12 22.28
C PRO A 144 -10.06 14.79 22.02
N VAL A 145 -9.99 13.97 23.09
CA VAL A 145 -9.19 12.76 23.21
C VAL A 145 -9.44 11.75 22.08
N ALA A 146 -8.37 11.53 21.31
CA ALA A 146 -7.92 10.33 20.58
C ALA A 146 -8.87 9.56 19.65
N ASP A 147 -8.43 9.42 18.40
CA ASP A 147 -8.52 8.16 17.64
C ASP A 147 -7.13 7.83 17.01
N PRO A 148 -6.83 6.54 16.74
CA PRO A 148 -5.45 6.03 16.67
C PRO A 148 -4.79 6.18 15.28
N LEU A 149 -3.57 6.76 15.32
CA LEU A 149 -2.37 6.67 14.45
C LEU A 149 -2.48 6.59 12.90
N PRO A 150 -1.51 7.19 12.18
CA PRO A 150 -1.85 8.05 11.06
C PRO A 150 -1.10 7.71 9.76
N LEU A 151 -1.81 7.83 8.64
CA LEU A 151 -1.24 7.98 7.30
C LEU A 151 -0.17 9.09 7.21
N LYS A 152 -0.10 10.01 8.18
CA LYS A 152 1.02 10.98 8.34
C LYS A 152 2.39 10.31 8.31
N PHE A 153 2.54 9.07 8.80
CA PHE A 153 3.84 8.38 8.78
C PHE A 153 4.23 7.86 7.39
N LEU A 154 3.25 7.49 6.55
CA LEU A 154 3.52 7.03 5.18
C LEU A 154 3.84 8.21 4.25
N LEU A 155 3.12 9.32 4.36
CA LEU A 155 3.36 10.51 3.54
C LEU A 155 4.71 11.16 3.85
N ARG A 156 5.09 11.26 5.12
CA ARG A 156 6.40 11.84 5.51
C ARG A 156 7.60 11.07 4.93
N ASN A 157 7.50 9.75 4.81
CA ASN A 157 8.57 8.90 4.27
C ASN A 157 8.60 8.83 2.74
N LEU A 158 7.48 9.12 2.05
CA LEU A 158 7.41 9.10 0.58
C LEU A 158 8.08 10.32 -0.07
N PHE A 159 8.18 11.44 0.66
CA PHE A 159 8.71 12.72 0.14
C PHE A 159 10.08 13.12 0.69
N GLN A 160 10.71 12.27 1.50
CA GLN A 160 12.10 12.47 1.94
C GLN A 160 13.05 12.04 0.82
N VAL A 161 13.22 12.89 -0.20
CA VAL A 161 14.32 12.78 -1.16
C VAL A 161 15.54 13.42 -0.52
N GLU A 162 16.43 12.60 0.04
CA GLU A 162 17.76 13.05 0.49
C GLU A 162 18.63 13.34 -0.75
N LEU A 163 18.69 14.61 -1.14
CA LEU A 163 19.83 15.13 -1.89
C LEU A 163 20.82 15.69 -0.87
N GLU A 164 21.96 15.01 -0.73
CA GLU A 164 23.04 15.39 0.19
C GLU A 164 23.35 16.89 0.07
N GLY A 165 23.07 17.65 1.13
CA GLY A 165 23.49 19.05 1.28
C GLY A 165 22.42 20.13 1.10
N CYS A 166 21.17 19.80 0.76
CA CYS A 166 20.10 20.80 0.60
C CYS A 166 18.84 20.41 1.40
N TYR A 167 18.46 21.23 2.39
CA TYR A 167 17.16 21.11 3.04
C TYR A 167 16.09 21.76 2.17
N TYR A 168 15.23 20.96 1.54
CA TYR A 168 14.07 21.44 0.81
C TYR A 168 12.81 21.33 1.67
N GLN A 169 12.02 22.40 1.72
CA GLN A 169 10.62 22.33 2.13
C GLN A 169 9.79 22.67 0.89
N PRO A 170 9.30 21.66 0.14
CA PRO A 170 8.54 21.91 -1.06
C PRO A 170 7.23 22.63 -0.71
N LEU A 171 7.04 23.81 -1.28
CA LEU A 171 5.75 24.48 -1.33
C LEU A 171 4.98 23.91 -2.52
N PHE A 172 4.07 22.98 -2.23
CA PHE A 172 3.11 22.49 -3.22
C PHE A 172 2.02 23.55 -3.39
N GLN A 173 1.78 23.98 -4.62
CA GLN A 173 0.63 24.82 -4.96
C GLN A 173 -0.23 24.08 -5.98
N GLY A 174 -1.51 23.93 -5.63
CA GLY A 174 -2.46 23.06 -6.31
C GLY A 174 -2.87 23.50 -7.73
N VAL A 175 -3.06 22.46 -8.54
CA VAL A 175 -3.89 22.22 -9.73
C VAL A 175 -4.43 23.40 -10.54
N SER A 176 -3.98 23.47 -11.80
CA SER A 176 -4.75 24.03 -12.94
C SER A 176 -5.59 22.92 -13.59
N GLU A 177 -6.72 23.28 -14.22
CA GLU A 177 -7.72 22.43 -14.93
C GLU A 177 -7.14 21.33 -15.86
N LYS A 178 -5.83 21.31 -16.11
CA LYS A 178 -5.12 20.36 -16.98
C LYS A 178 -4.25 19.31 -16.26
N LYS A 179 -4.43 19.07 -14.95
CA LYS A 179 -3.61 18.09 -14.18
C LYS A 179 -2.11 18.45 -14.14
N THR A 180 -1.78 19.73 -14.20
CA THR A 180 -0.39 20.21 -14.04
C THR A 180 -0.18 20.63 -12.59
N TRP A 181 0.88 20.13 -11.98
CA TRP A 181 1.30 20.50 -10.62
C TRP A 181 2.50 21.44 -10.70
N PHE A 182 2.46 22.52 -9.92
CA PHE A 182 3.57 23.45 -9.80
C PHE A 182 4.24 23.20 -8.45
N VAL A 183 5.54 22.91 -8.47
CA VAL A 183 6.34 22.90 -7.24
C VAL A 183 7.10 24.21 -7.20
N LEU A 184 6.73 25.05 -6.22
CA LEU A 184 7.53 26.23 -5.89
C LEU A 184 8.70 25.73 -5.02
N LEU A 185 9.86 25.65 -5.65
CA LEU A 185 11.13 25.43 -4.96
C LEU A 185 11.78 26.79 -4.75
N PRO A 186 11.70 27.39 -3.54
CA PRO A 186 12.55 28.53 -3.22
C PRO A 186 14.00 28.03 -3.17
N PHE A 187 14.76 28.30 -4.22
CA PHE A 187 16.21 28.09 -4.22
C PHE A 187 16.88 29.30 -3.58
N LEU A 188 17.38 29.13 -2.34
CA LEU A 188 18.40 30.03 -1.81
C LEU A 188 19.76 29.50 -2.26
N PHE A 189 20.30 30.07 -3.34
CA PHE A 189 21.69 29.87 -3.69
C PHE A 189 22.53 30.88 -2.89
N GLU A 190 23.29 30.42 -1.90
CA GLU A 190 24.48 31.14 -1.47
C GLU A 190 25.55 30.96 -2.55
N ASN A 191 25.41 31.69 -3.65
CA ASN A 191 26.52 31.81 -4.59
C ASN A 191 27.41 32.95 -4.10
N ASN A 192 28.65 32.61 -3.74
CA ASN A 192 29.64 33.46 -3.09
C ASN A 192 30.11 34.69 -3.92
N MET A 193 29.35 35.10 -4.94
CA MET A 193 29.78 36.11 -5.92
C MET A 193 28.70 37.10 -6.37
N ASN A 194 27.40 36.95 -6.10
CA ASN A 194 26.40 38.00 -6.41
C ASN A 194 25.09 37.74 -5.66
N ASN A 195 24.63 38.73 -4.88
CA ASN A 195 23.35 38.74 -4.15
C ASN A 195 22.13 38.82 -5.10
N ALA A 196 21.98 37.84 -5.99
CA ALA A 196 20.80 37.70 -6.82
C ALA A 196 19.85 36.68 -6.17
N HIS A 197 18.75 37.18 -5.60
CA HIS A 197 17.64 36.34 -5.16
C HIS A 197 16.70 36.16 -6.35
N GLY A 198 16.52 34.92 -6.82
CA GLY A 198 15.59 34.58 -7.89
C GLY A 198 14.62 33.49 -7.44
N TYR A 199 13.34 33.65 -7.76
CA TYR A 199 12.36 32.57 -7.64
C TYR A 199 12.37 31.78 -8.94
N TYR A 200 12.58 30.47 -8.86
CA TYR A 200 12.44 29.57 -10.00
C TYR A 200 11.13 28.80 -9.88
N PHE A 201 10.39 28.73 -10.99
CA PHE A 201 9.19 27.90 -11.09
C PHE A 201 9.59 26.59 -11.76
N LEU A 202 9.43 25.47 -11.05
CA LEU A 202 9.61 24.15 -11.65
C LEU A 202 8.22 23.61 -12.06
N ASN A 203 8.01 23.51 -13.37
CA ASN A 203 6.85 22.83 -13.92
C ASN A 203 7.12 21.32 -13.96
N ILE A 204 6.39 20.55 -13.14
CA ILE A 204 6.46 19.09 -13.19
C ILE A 204 5.21 18.57 -13.91
N HIS A 205 5.40 18.13 -15.15
CA HIS A 205 4.38 17.40 -15.88
C HIS A 205 4.56 15.89 -15.66
N PHE A 206 3.58 15.24 -15.03
CA PHE A 206 3.47 13.78 -15.05
C PHE A 206 3.04 13.34 -16.46
N GLY A 207 4.02 13.22 -17.37
CA GLY A 207 3.76 12.89 -18.77
C GLY A 207 4.88 13.14 -19.79
N GLY A 208 6.05 13.65 -19.39
CA GLY A 208 7.24 13.74 -20.24
C GLY A 208 7.72 15.17 -20.51
N PHE A 209 9.05 15.33 -20.38
CA PHE A 209 9.89 16.51 -20.59
C PHE A 209 9.72 17.69 -19.61
N VAL A 210 10.81 17.94 -18.87
CA VAL A 210 11.06 19.16 -18.10
C VAL A 210 11.68 20.20 -19.04
N TYR A 211 11.04 21.34 -19.24
CA TYR A 211 11.66 22.49 -19.89
C TYR A 211 12.13 23.47 -18.80
N PRO A 212 13.42 23.84 -18.75
CA PRO A 212 13.84 24.95 -17.92
C PRO A 212 13.28 26.26 -18.51
N CYS A 213 12.43 26.96 -17.75
CA CYS A 213 12.11 28.35 -18.06
C CYS A 213 13.34 29.22 -17.78
N LEU A 214 13.81 29.94 -18.80
CA LEU A 214 14.86 30.95 -18.65
C LEU A 214 14.35 32.11 -17.77
N PRO A 215 15.23 32.76 -16.99
CA PRO A 215 14.84 33.86 -16.11
C PRO A 215 14.25 35.02 -16.92
N SER A 216 13.04 35.45 -16.56
CA SER A 216 12.52 36.76 -16.93
C SER A 216 13.21 37.79 -16.04
N VAL A 217 14.10 38.59 -16.63
CA VAL A 217 14.70 39.74 -15.96
C VAL A 217 13.63 40.83 -15.86
N ALA A 218 13.28 41.22 -14.63
CA ALA A 218 12.59 42.47 -14.32
C ALA A 218 13.56 43.36 -13.53
#